data_AF-A0A7Y3LS33-F1
#
_entry.id   AF-A0A7Y3LS33-F1
#
_cell.length_a   1.000
_cell.length_b   1.000
_cell.length_c   1.000
_cell.angle_alpha   90.00
_cell.angle_beta   90.00
_cell.angle_gamma   90.00
#
_symmetry.space_group_name_H-M   'P 1'
#
loop_
_entity.id
_entity.type
_entity.pdbx_description
1 polymer ?
#
loop_
_entity_poly.entity_id
_entity_poly.type
_entity_poly.pdbx_seq_one_letter_code
_entity_poly.pdbx_strand_id
1 'polypeptide(L)'
;MALLAVAMLAGTLVTIATPQRAEAAVEDYVPATYNMQGGSGSGGSKWTTDIMQLINSGYNVIALQEAGPRPPASAGEPKWTSDYLGGTQHWAGWRVQRYEWDPYPNRINLPWNIYWIRTDFSGPVGTSGGRVNIAIMTPFRADSTLVARPVFYGNNGLPTSRPALGIRLGQTLFYSVHALSSGGNDGVSLVNNISAQANGRTWAAMGDWNREPANLQLQRGWHKYTSGGATHMGGNGTNRELDYMVSNSRIAGYGGIARGFGSDHLAVGFRRLAANASVQLLNAHDDNRALEVEAQGTGSYIVATSKTPGPWGHFRFVNAGNGNYTIRVMKRNANEPEQCLDATDAQLTRFDCVSGDNAQLFDMRYWNDTGQLQIKPLNRSTCLGDDTDFGWGSEIVTTMSCSKGESRFNFRFDKDPGAGANPVVF
;
A
#
# COMPACT_ATOMS: atom_id res chain seq x y z
N MET A 1 -25.08 -77.24 -15.02
CA MET A 1 -25.93 -76.04 -14.82
C MET A 1 -25.92 -75.75 -13.33
N ALA A 2 -25.49 -74.61 -12.78
CA ALA A 2 -25.29 -73.27 -13.31
C ALA A 2 -24.05 -72.63 -12.66
N LEU A 3 -23.29 -71.83 -13.41
CA LEU A 3 -22.25 -70.95 -12.89
C LEU A 3 -22.92 -69.74 -12.23
N LEU A 4 -22.59 -69.45 -10.97
CA LEU A 4 -22.91 -68.20 -10.29
C LEU A 4 -21.73 -67.23 -10.51
N ALA A 5 -21.92 -66.21 -11.34
CA ALA A 5 -20.96 -65.12 -11.50
C ALA A 5 -21.26 -64.04 -10.45
N VAL A 6 -20.35 -63.83 -9.51
CA VAL A 6 -20.39 -62.70 -8.56
C VAL A 6 -19.68 -61.53 -9.23
N ALA A 7 -20.46 -60.54 -9.67
CA ALA A 7 -19.92 -59.27 -10.16
C ALA A 7 -19.54 -58.39 -8.96
N MET A 8 -18.23 -58.22 -8.71
CA MET A 8 -17.72 -57.21 -7.78
C MET A 8 -17.87 -55.82 -8.42
N LEU A 9 -18.78 -55.01 -7.90
CA LEU A 9 -18.91 -53.60 -8.24
C LEU A 9 -17.77 -52.83 -7.54
N ALA A 10 -16.69 -52.54 -8.26
CA ALA A 10 -15.69 -51.57 -7.82
C ALA A 10 -16.27 -50.16 -7.96
N GLY A 11 -16.85 -49.64 -6.89
CA GLY A 11 -17.29 -48.24 -6.83
C GLY A 11 -16.08 -47.31 -6.73
N THR A 12 -15.69 -46.71 -7.84
CA THR A 12 -14.74 -45.60 -7.88
C THR A 12 -15.36 -44.38 -7.19
N LEU A 13 -14.90 -44.07 -5.97
CA LEU A 13 -15.14 -42.77 -5.34
C LEU A 13 -14.42 -41.70 -6.19
N VAL A 14 -15.16 -41.02 -7.05
CA VAL A 14 -14.71 -39.75 -7.63
C VAL A 14 -14.88 -38.70 -6.55
N THR A 15 -13.80 -38.37 -5.84
CA THR A 15 -13.76 -37.13 -5.05
C THR A 15 -13.90 -35.97 -6.01
N ILE A 16 -15.10 -35.40 -6.09
CA ILE A 16 -15.32 -34.11 -6.75
C ILE A 16 -14.59 -33.09 -5.88
N ALA A 17 -13.32 -32.84 -6.18
CA ALA A 17 -12.60 -31.71 -5.63
C ALA A 17 -13.35 -30.47 -6.12
N THR A 18 -14.15 -29.86 -5.24
CA THR A 18 -14.63 -28.50 -5.48
C THR A 18 -13.40 -27.66 -5.74
N PRO A 19 -13.29 -26.96 -6.88
CA PRO A 19 -12.16 -26.08 -7.11
C PRO A 19 -12.11 -25.10 -5.95
N GLN A 20 -11.06 -25.21 -5.14
CA GLN A 20 -10.78 -24.27 -4.07
C GLN A 20 -10.52 -22.95 -4.79
N ARG A 21 -11.51 -22.04 -4.78
CA ARG A 21 -11.28 -20.69 -5.31
C ARG A 21 -10.10 -20.14 -4.54
N ALA A 22 -9.04 -19.76 -5.25
CA ALA A 22 -7.97 -18.98 -4.66
C ALA A 22 -8.62 -17.77 -3.96
N GLU A 23 -8.38 -17.66 -2.66
CA GLU A 23 -8.98 -16.60 -1.85
C GLU A 23 -8.32 -15.27 -2.24
N ALA A 24 -9.14 -14.22 -2.42
CA ALA A 24 -8.62 -12.91 -2.82
C ALA A 24 -7.77 -12.31 -1.69
N ALA A 25 -6.47 -12.16 -1.91
CA ALA A 25 -5.51 -11.54 -1.02
C ALA A 25 -5.60 -10.00 -1.09
N VAL A 26 -4.83 -9.28 -0.26
CA VAL A 26 -4.85 -7.81 -0.23
C VAL A 26 -4.45 -7.23 -1.59
N GLU A 27 -3.43 -7.81 -2.21
CA GLU A 27 -2.85 -7.44 -3.50
C GLU A 27 -3.72 -7.76 -4.73
N ASP A 28 -4.78 -8.55 -4.57
CA ASP A 28 -5.77 -8.76 -5.64
C ASP A 28 -6.69 -7.53 -5.77
N TYR A 29 -6.62 -6.63 -4.80
CA TYR A 29 -7.23 -5.31 -4.82
C TYR A 29 -6.18 -4.24 -5.10
N VAL A 30 -6.67 -3.04 -5.43
CA VAL A 30 -5.87 -1.83 -5.63
C VAL A 30 -6.29 -0.80 -4.57
N PRO A 31 -5.85 -0.99 -3.31
CA PRO A 31 -6.27 -0.15 -2.21
C PRO A 31 -5.61 1.23 -2.21
N ALA A 32 -6.28 2.21 -1.59
CA ALA A 32 -5.74 3.52 -1.30
C ALA A 32 -6.28 4.05 0.03
N THR A 33 -5.58 5.04 0.60
CA THR A 33 -6.08 5.85 1.72
C THR A 33 -5.97 7.33 1.43
N TYR A 34 -6.89 8.13 1.97
CA TYR A 34 -6.86 9.59 1.86
C TYR A 34 -7.58 10.23 3.05
N ASN A 35 -6.84 11.02 3.84
CA ASN A 35 -7.45 11.98 4.74
C ASN A 35 -7.89 13.19 3.91
N MET A 36 -9.19 13.29 3.64
CA MET A 36 -9.69 14.28 2.69
C MET A 36 -9.98 15.65 3.30
N GLN A 37 -9.93 15.77 4.63
CA GLN A 37 -10.30 16.99 5.38
C GLN A 37 -11.63 17.62 4.95
N GLY A 38 -12.71 16.85 4.96
CA GLY A 38 -14.03 17.19 4.42
C GLY A 38 -14.88 18.18 5.24
N GLY A 39 -14.27 19.21 5.84
CA GLY A 39 -14.84 19.98 6.96
C GLY A 39 -15.53 21.33 6.69
N SER A 40 -15.75 21.81 5.47
CA SER A 40 -16.28 23.17 5.28
C SER A 40 -17.33 23.29 4.18
N GLY A 41 -18.55 22.79 4.42
CA GLY A 41 -19.76 23.12 3.61
C GLY A 41 -19.75 22.72 2.12
N SER A 42 -18.62 22.24 1.62
CA SER A 42 -18.35 21.84 0.24
C SER A 42 -18.03 20.36 0.16
N GLY A 43 -18.50 19.54 1.12
CA GLY A 43 -18.35 18.08 1.12
C GLY A 43 -18.92 17.37 -0.13
N GLY A 44 -19.45 18.10 -1.12
CA GLY A 44 -19.63 17.57 -2.48
C GLY A 44 -18.36 17.65 -3.34
N SER A 45 -17.55 18.72 -3.23
CA SER A 45 -16.47 19.01 -4.17
C SER A 45 -15.36 17.96 -4.12
N LYS A 46 -14.77 17.68 -2.95
CA LYS A 46 -13.66 16.71 -2.86
C LYS A 46 -14.09 15.28 -3.21
N TRP A 47 -15.34 14.92 -2.91
CA TRP A 47 -15.92 13.67 -3.37
C TRP A 47 -16.06 13.62 -4.91
N THR A 48 -16.41 14.73 -5.56
CA THR A 48 -16.54 14.78 -7.02
C THR A 48 -15.26 15.21 -7.75
N THR A 49 -14.20 15.64 -7.05
CA THR A 49 -12.90 16.03 -7.62
C THR A 49 -11.79 15.03 -7.29
N ASP A 50 -11.48 14.87 -6.02
CA ASP A 50 -10.30 14.13 -5.56
C ASP A 50 -10.55 12.63 -5.66
N ILE A 51 -11.70 12.18 -5.13
CA ILE A 51 -12.10 10.78 -5.16
C ILE A 51 -12.29 10.29 -6.60
N MET A 52 -12.85 11.13 -7.48
CA MET A 52 -12.95 10.79 -8.91
C MET A 52 -11.58 10.55 -9.55
N GLN A 53 -10.54 11.30 -9.16
CA GLN A 53 -9.19 11.07 -9.66
C GLN A 53 -8.58 9.77 -9.12
N LEU A 54 -8.89 9.38 -7.87
CA LEU A 54 -8.49 8.08 -7.33
C LEU A 54 -9.17 6.92 -8.09
N ILE A 55 -10.48 7.02 -8.32
CA ILE A 55 -11.22 6.03 -9.13
C ILE A 55 -10.62 5.92 -10.54
N ASN A 56 -10.37 7.05 -11.20
CA ASN A 56 -9.78 7.09 -12.54
C ASN A 56 -8.34 6.54 -12.57
N SER A 57 -7.64 6.53 -11.43
CA SER A 57 -6.31 5.92 -11.30
C SER A 57 -6.39 4.40 -11.09
N GLY A 58 -7.61 3.83 -10.99
CA GLY A 58 -7.87 2.40 -10.89
C GLY A 58 -7.81 1.83 -9.47
N TYR A 59 -7.80 2.69 -8.44
CA TYR A 59 -8.00 2.23 -7.06
C TYR A 59 -9.42 1.70 -6.89
N ASN A 60 -9.60 0.62 -6.13
CA ASN A 60 -10.88 -0.08 -5.99
C ASN A 60 -11.30 -0.40 -4.54
N VAL A 61 -10.44 -0.09 -3.56
CA VAL A 61 -10.80 -0.08 -2.14
C VAL A 61 -10.18 1.17 -1.52
N ILE A 62 -10.97 2.19 -1.22
CA ILE A 62 -10.45 3.50 -0.78
C ILE A 62 -10.90 3.76 0.64
N ALA A 63 -9.95 3.81 1.58
CA ALA A 63 -10.16 4.23 2.96
C ALA A 63 -10.10 5.76 3.05
N LEU A 64 -11.12 6.35 3.68
CA LEU A 64 -11.24 7.80 3.80
C LEU A 64 -11.30 8.21 5.26
N GLN A 65 -10.50 9.21 5.60
CA GLN A 65 -10.52 9.89 6.89
C GLN A 65 -10.97 11.33 6.70
N GLU A 66 -11.55 11.89 7.74
CA GLU A 66 -12.23 13.18 7.69
C GLU A 66 -13.19 13.28 6.50
N ALA A 67 -14.01 12.23 6.33
CA ALA A 67 -14.90 12.02 5.19
C ALA A 67 -16.06 13.05 5.10
N GLY A 68 -16.04 14.05 5.98
CA GLY A 68 -17.06 15.07 6.11
C GLY A 68 -18.35 14.57 6.74
N PRO A 69 -19.36 15.45 6.84
CA PRO A 69 -20.58 15.18 7.59
C PRO A 69 -21.54 14.19 6.89
N ARG A 70 -21.34 13.95 5.59
CA ARG A 70 -22.08 12.97 4.78
C ARG A 70 -21.33 12.60 3.50
N PRO A 71 -21.56 11.40 2.94
CA PRO A 71 -21.19 11.06 1.56
C PRO A 71 -21.82 12.01 0.51
N PRO A 72 -21.44 11.91 -0.78
CA PRO A 72 -21.93 12.80 -1.83
C PRO A 72 -23.46 12.80 -1.89
N ALA A 73 -24.09 13.95 -2.16
CA ALA A 73 -25.55 14.04 -2.23
C ALA A 73 -26.16 13.20 -3.38
N SER A 74 -25.36 12.87 -4.40
CA SER A 74 -25.74 11.96 -5.48
C SER A 74 -25.56 10.48 -5.12
N ALA A 75 -24.93 10.17 -3.98
CA ALA A 75 -25.03 8.84 -3.40
C ALA A 75 -26.46 8.72 -2.85
N GLY A 76 -27.21 7.72 -3.33
CA GLY A 76 -28.62 7.55 -2.96
C GLY A 76 -28.83 7.38 -1.45
N GLU A 77 -30.08 7.23 -1.03
CA GLU A 77 -30.43 7.15 0.40
C GLU A 77 -29.62 6.07 1.16
N PRO A 78 -29.21 6.34 2.42
CA PRO A 78 -28.44 5.40 3.22
C PRO A 78 -29.25 4.12 3.48
N LYS A 79 -28.62 2.98 3.19
CA LYS A 79 -29.06 1.65 3.62
C LYS A 79 -28.26 1.26 4.85
N TRP A 80 -28.91 0.97 5.97
CA TRP A 80 -28.22 0.49 7.17
C TRP A 80 -27.66 -0.91 6.91
N THR A 81 -26.36 -1.10 7.15
CA THR A 81 -25.67 -2.39 6.86
C THR A 81 -25.25 -3.17 8.08
N SER A 82 -25.41 -2.58 9.26
CA SER A 82 -25.24 -3.25 10.53
C SER A 82 -26.47 -3.00 11.38
N ASP A 83 -26.90 -4.00 12.15
CA ASP A 83 -27.71 -3.75 13.33
C ASP A 83 -26.93 -2.86 14.32
N TYR A 84 -27.60 -2.35 15.36
CA TYR A 84 -26.85 -1.77 16.47
C TYR A 84 -25.86 -2.81 16.98
N LEU A 85 -24.57 -2.46 16.93
CA LEU A 85 -23.52 -3.19 17.62
C LEU A 85 -23.97 -3.35 19.10
N GLY A 86 -24.32 -4.59 19.48
CA GLY A 86 -25.14 -4.89 20.66
C GLY A 86 -24.44 -4.66 22.01
N GLY A 87 -24.77 -3.54 22.65
CA GLY A 87 -25.46 -3.49 23.95
C GLY A 87 -24.82 -3.98 25.26
N THR A 88 -23.70 -4.72 25.30
CA THR A 88 -23.18 -5.20 26.61
C THR A 88 -21.99 -4.41 27.17
N GLN A 89 -21.45 -3.45 26.43
CA GLN A 89 -20.40 -2.54 26.89
C GLN A 89 -20.53 -1.21 26.13
N HIS A 90 -20.01 -0.11 26.68
CA HIS A 90 -20.21 1.31 26.32
C HIS A 90 -19.79 1.75 24.87
N TRP A 91 -20.02 0.91 23.86
CA TRP A 91 -19.75 1.12 22.43
C TRP A 91 -21.02 1.01 21.55
N ALA A 92 -22.20 0.92 22.16
CA ALA A 92 -23.49 1.01 21.46
C ALA A 92 -23.65 2.41 20.85
N GLY A 93 -23.73 2.50 19.52
CA GLY A 93 -24.03 3.78 18.84
C GLY A 93 -23.33 3.98 17.50
N TRP A 94 -22.21 3.30 17.27
CA TRP A 94 -21.55 3.27 15.98
C TRP A 94 -22.36 2.45 14.99
N ARG A 95 -22.93 3.11 13.98
CA ARG A 95 -23.71 2.47 12.92
C ARG A 95 -23.03 2.71 11.58
N VAL A 96 -22.90 1.64 10.80
CA VAL A 96 -22.37 1.75 9.44
C VAL A 96 -23.51 1.96 8.46
N GLN A 97 -23.50 3.11 7.81
CA GLN A 97 -24.39 3.43 6.70
C GLN A 97 -23.72 3.02 5.40
N ARG A 98 -24.48 2.38 4.51
CA ARG A 98 -24.05 2.13 3.14
C ARG A 98 -24.81 3.01 2.18
N TYR A 99 -24.09 3.68 1.30
CA TYR A 99 -24.64 4.42 0.19
C TYR A 99 -24.25 3.74 -1.12
N GLU A 100 -25.13 3.80 -2.10
CA GLU A 100 -24.81 3.45 -3.49
C GLU A 100 -24.58 4.75 -4.24
N TRP A 101 -23.40 4.92 -4.82
CA TRP A 101 -23.00 6.10 -5.55
C TRP A 101 -22.61 5.72 -6.96
N ASP A 102 -23.20 6.38 -7.96
CA ASP A 102 -22.76 6.27 -9.33
C ASP A 102 -21.87 7.47 -9.70
N PRO A 103 -20.54 7.31 -9.70
CA PRO A 103 -19.61 8.37 -10.13
C PRO A 103 -19.67 8.64 -11.64
N TYR A 104 -20.28 7.76 -12.44
CA TYR A 104 -20.40 7.89 -13.89
C TYR A 104 -21.82 7.55 -14.37
N PRO A 105 -22.84 8.38 -14.06
CA PRO A 105 -24.25 8.08 -14.30
C PRO A 105 -24.63 7.84 -15.78
N ASN A 106 -23.74 8.17 -16.71
CA ASN A 106 -23.92 7.99 -18.16
C ASN A 106 -23.07 6.86 -18.74
N ARG A 107 -22.42 6.02 -17.91
CA ARG A 107 -21.69 4.83 -18.35
C ARG A 107 -22.39 3.60 -17.80
N ILE A 108 -22.35 2.48 -18.53
CA ILE A 108 -22.79 1.18 -18.02
C ILE A 108 -21.75 0.73 -16.99
N ASN A 109 -21.84 1.26 -15.77
CA ASN A 109 -20.97 0.95 -14.66
C ASN A 109 -21.80 0.45 -13.48
N LEU A 110 -21.21 -0.42 -12.66
CA LEU A 110 -21.80 -0.82 -11.38
C LEU A 110 -21.61 0.32 -10.37
N PRO A 111 -22.62 0.57 -9.51
CA PRO A 111 -22.51 1.61 -8.48
C PRO A 111 -21.42 1.26 -7.47
N TRP A 112 -20.73 2.29 -6.99
CA TRP A 112 -19.82 2.21 -5.87
C TRP A 112 -20.59 2.10 -4.55
N ASN A 113 -20.12 1.25 -3.65
CA ASN A 113 -20.61 1.14 -2.29
C ASN A 113 -19.75 2.02 -1.39
N ILE A 114 -20.37 2.96 -0.69
CA ILE A 114 -19.71 3.78 0.34
C ILE A 114 -20.20 3.31 1.69
N TYR A 115 -19.30 2.74 2.49
CA TYR A 115 -19.54 2.41 3.89
C TYR A 115 -19.03 3.56 4.73
N TRP A 116 -19.90 4.19 5.50
CA TRP A 116 -19.59 5.40 6.25
C TRP A 116 -20.02 5.23 7.70
N ILE A 117 -19.16 5.70 8.61
CA ILE A 117 -19.45 5.76 10.03
C ILE A 117 -19.24 7.18 10.51
N ARG A 118 -20.26 7.71 11.19
CA ARG A 118 -20.14 8.93 11.96
C ARG A 118 -19.16 8.66 13.10
N THR A 119 -18.14 9.50 13.31
CA THR A 119 -17.22 9.44 14.47
C THR A 119 -17.23 10.70 15.32
N ASP A 120 -17.79 11.80 14.78
CA ASP A 120 -17.90 13.07 15.49
C ASP A 120 -19.36 13.46 15.71
N PHE A 121 -19.74 13.49 17.00
CA PHE A 121 -21.08 13.75 17.50
C PHE A 121 -21.31 15.20 17.93
N SER A 122 -20.36 16.11 17.70
CA SER A 122 -20.42 17.51 18.19
C SER A 122 -21.50 18.39 17.53
N GLY A 123 -22.35 17.83 16.66
CA GLY A 123 -23.49 18.55 16.04
C GLY A 123 -24.61 17.62 15.57
N PRO A 124 -25.68 18.12 14.92
CA PRO A 124 -26.66 17.27 14.26
C PRO A 124 -26.04 16.41 13.14
N VAL A 125 -26.65 15.28 12.80
CA VAL A 125 -26.23 14.49 11.62
C VAL A 125 -26.37 15.36 10.37
N GLY A 126 -25.34 15.41 9.52
CA GLY A 126 -25.40 16.11 8.23
C GLY A 126 -25.20 17.63 8.28
N THR A 127 -24.78 18.23 9.40
CA THR A 127 -24.47 19.66 9.50
C THR A 127 -22.96 19.92 9.46
N SER A 128 -22.50 21.14 9.74
CA SER A 128 -21.08 21.53 9.75
C SER A 128 -20.24 20.87 10.87
N GLY A 129 -20.85 20.14 11.80
CA GLY A 129 -20.16 19.20 12.69
C GLY A 129 -20.06 17.81 12.05
N GLY A 130 -19.06 17.00 12.40
CA GLY A 130 -18.81 15.73 11.72
C GLY A 130 -17.63 15.78 10.75
N ARG A 131 -16.61 16.58 11.03
CA ARG A 131 -15.44 16.68 10.14
C ARG A 131 -14.68 15.35 10.08
N VAL A 132 -14.49 14.69 11.22
CA VAL A 132 -13.55 13.56 11.38
C VAL A 132 -14.16 12.17 11.11
N ASN A 133 -15.32 12.11 10.45
CA ASN A 133 -16.00 10.87 10.08
C ASN A 133 -15.12 9.98 9.18
N ILE A 134 -15.41 8.68 9.15
CA ILE A 134 -14.58 7.69 8.47
C ILE A 134 -15.43 6.95 7.44
N ALA A 135 -14.84 6.64 6.28
CA ALA A 135 -15.50 5.83 5.26
C ALA A 135 -14.54 4.82 4.61
N ILE A 136 -15.12 3.81 3.97
CA ILE A 136 -14.48 2.95 2.98
C ILE A 136 -15.39 2.91 1.75
N MET A 137 -14.84 3.08 0.56
CA MET A 137 -15.58 2.92 -0.68
C MET A 137 -14.97 1.90 -1.63
N THR A 138 -15.82 1.20 -2.37
CA THR A 138 -15.40 0.12 -3.27
C THR A 138 -16.49 -0.20 -4.30
N PRO A 139 -16.18 -0.65 -5.53
CA PRO A 139 -17.19 -1.12 -6.47
C PRO A 139 -17.76 -2.49 -6.05
N PHE A 140 -17.13 -3.17 -5.08
CA PHE A 140 -17.58 -4.46 -4.59
C PHE A 140 -18.56 -4.30 -3.44
N ARG A 141 -19.66 -5.04 -3.46
CA ARG A 141 -20.52 -5.13 -2.27
C ARG A 141 -19.80 -5.95 -1.20
N ALA A 142 -19.59 -5.36 -0.03
CA ALA A 142 -19.02 -6.06 1.11
C ALA A 142 -19.95 -7.15 1.67
N ASP A 143 -19.35 -8.26 2.08
CA ASP A 143 -20.05 -9.39 2.69
C ASP A 143 -20.51 -9.05 4.12
N SER A 144 -19.74 -8.22 4.81
CA SER A 144 -20.04 -7.73 6.16
C SER A 144 -19.29 -6.44 6.45
N THR A 145 -19.82 -5.62 7.36
CA THR A 145 -19.14 -4.46 7.93
C THR A 145 -18.72 -4.75 9.37
N LEU A 146 -17.62 -4.15 9.80
CA LEU A 146 -17.03 -4.34 11.11
C LEU A 146 -16.62 -2.98 11.68
N VAL A 147 -16.59 -2.87 13.01
CA VAL A 147 -16.09 -1.66 13.68
C VAL A 147 -15.15 -2.10 14.78
N ALA A 148 -13.85 -1.83 14.63
CA ALA A 148 -12.87 -2.14 15.65
C ALA A 148 -12.99 -1.07 16.73
N ARG A 149 -13.08 -1.52 18.00
CA ARG A 149 -13.35 -0.61 19.12
C ARG A 149 -12.27 0.47 19.27
N PRO A 150 -12.64 1.67 19.76
CA PRO A 150 -11.69 2.68 20.21
C PRO A 150 -10.74 2.16 21.29
N VAL A 151 -9.64 2.88 21.50
CA VAL A 151 -8.61 2.55 22.49
C VAL A 151 -8.84 3.32 23.79
N PHE A 152 -9.13 4.62 23.69
CA PHE A 152 -9.27 5.49 24.85
C PHE A 152 -10.72 5.87 25.11
N TYR A 153 -11.04 5.98 26.40
CA TYR A 153 -12.35 6.34 26.93
C TYR A 153 -12.16 7.39 28.02
N GLY A 154 -13.06 8.36 28.07
CA GLY A 154 -13.10 9.36 29.13
C GLY A 154 -13.75 8.81 30.40
N ASN A 155 -13.72 9.61 31.48
CA ASN A 155 -14.30 9.24 32.78
C ASN A 155 -15.83 9.00 32.72
N ASN A 156 -16.49 9.53 31.69
CA ASN A 156 -17.92 9.29 31.41
C ASN A 156 -18.17 8.00 30.62
N GLY A 157 -17.14 7.18 30.37
CA GLY A 157 -17.23 5.95 29.58
C GLY A 157 -17.39 6.17 28.08
N LEU A 158 -17.36 7.41 27.59
CA LEU A 158 -17.44 7.71 26.16
C LEU A 158 -16.07 7.62 25.50
N PRO A 159 -15.98 7.14 24.25
CA PRO A 159 -14.71 7.04 23.55
C PRO A 159 -14.09 8.42 23.30
N THR A 160 -12.80 8.55 23.60
CA THR A 160 -11.98 9.74 23.33
C THR A 160 -11.03 9.53 22.15
N SER A 161 -10.88 8.29 21.69
CA SER A 161 -10.26 7.96 20.40
C SER A 161 -11.29 7.42 19.41
N ARG A 162 -10.93 7.35 18.13
CA ARG A 162 -11.83 6.90 17.06
C ARG A 162 -11.80 5.38 16.92
N PRO A 163 -12.92 4.75 16.50
CA PRO A 163 -12.90 3.35 16.06
C PRO A 163 -12.23 3.24 14.67
N ALA A 164 -11.92 2.02 14.25
CA ALA A 164 -11.63 1.73 12.84
C ALA A 164 -12.88 1.16 12.16
N LEU A 165 -13.21 1.65 10.96
CA LEU A 165 -14.26 1.08 10.13
C LEU A 165 -13.67 -0.03 9.28
N GLY A 166 -14.31 -1.21 9.24
CA GLY A 166 -13.90 -2.34 8.43
C GLY A 166 -14.98 -2.83 7.46
N ILE A 167 -14.56 -3.37 6.32
CA ILE A 167 -15.39 -4.16 5.41
C ILE A 167 -14.71 -5.49 5.12
N ARG A 168 -15.51 -6.54 4.88
CA ARG A 168 -15.01 -7.83 4.44
C ARG A 168 -15.36 -8.06 2.97
N LEU A 169 -14.33 -8.35 2.17
CA LEU A 169 -14.44 -8.76 0.78
C LEU A 169 -13.87 -10.19 0.67
N GLY A 170 -14.75 -11.20 0.64
CA GLY A 170 -14.33 -12.59 0.73
C GLY A 170 -13.65 -12.88 2.07
N GLN A 171 -12.35 -13.16 2.03
CA GLN A 171 -11.55 -13.52 3.20
C GLN A 171 -10.67 -12.37 3.70
N THR A 172 -10.56 -11.31 2.91
CA THR A 172 -9.74 -10.15 3.24
C THR A 172 -10.60 -9.05 3.87
N LEU A 173 -10.11 -8.49 4.97
CA LEU A 173 -10.71 -7.35 5.65
C LEU A 173 -9.94 -6.08 5.31
N PHE A 174 -10.66 -5.03 4.94
CA PHE A 174 -10.07 -3.70 4.74
C PHE A 174 -10.59 -2.75 5.81
N TYR A 175 -9.70 -2.02 6.47
CA TYR A 175 -10.03 -1.04 7.49
C TYR A 175 -9.60 0.37 7.09
N SER A 176 -10.40 1.36 7.46
CA SER A 176 -10.05 2.77 7.47
C SER A 176 -9.78 3.22 8.90
N VAL A 177 -8.62 3.84 9.11
CA VAL A 177 -8.11 4.25 10.42
C VAL A 177 -7.87 5.75 10.43
N HIS A 178 -8.18 6.41 11.56
CA HIS A 178 -7.80 7.78 11.83
C HIS A 178 -7.38 7.88 13.29
N ALA A 179 -6.10 7.62 13.59
CA ALA A 179 -5.55 7.67 14.94
C ALA A 179 -5.57 9.11 15.48
N LEU A 180 -5.39 9.28 16.79
CA LEU A 180 -5.41 10.58 17.45
C LEU A 180 -4.35 11.54 16.90
N SER A 181 -4.73 12.81 16.66
CA SER A 181 -3.81 13.84 16.19
C SER A 181 -2.70 14.18 17.19
N SER A 182 -2.85 13.78 18.46
CA SER A 182 -1.83 13.86 19.51
C SER A 182 -0.74 12.80 19.36
N GLY A 183 -0.20 12.66 18.15
CA GLY A 183 0.90 11.75 17.83
C GLY A 183 0.51 10.26 17.69
N GLY A 184 -0.76 9.96 17.45
CA GLY A 184 -1.25 8.60 17.16
C GLY A 184 -0.98 7.61 18.29
N ASN A 185 -1.11 8.03 19.54
CA ASN A 185 -0.82 7.20 20.72
C ASN A 185 -1.80 6.02 20.90
N ASP A 186 -2.95 6.07 20.25
CA ASP A 186 -3.89 4.96 20.15
C ASP A 186 -3.53 3.95 19.03
N GLY A 187 -2.66 4.31 18.09
CA GLY A 187 -2.43 3.53 16.87
C GLY A 187 -2.07 2.06 17.12
N VAL A 188 -1.10 1.77 17.97
CA VAL A 188 -0.65 0.38 18.26
C VAL A 188 -1.78 -0.46 18.85
N SER A 189 -2.48 0.07 19.85
CA SER A 189 -3.61 -0.62 20.50
C SER A 189 -4.81 -0.76 19.56
N LEU A 190 -5.00 0.17 18.62
CA LEU A 190 -6.04 0.08 17.60
C LEU A 190 -5.74 -1.06 16.61
N VAL A 191 -4.48 -1.25 16.20
CA VAL A 191 -4.09 -2.42 15.39
C VAL A 191 -4.37 -3.73 16.14
N ASN A 192 -4.11 -3.79 17.45
CA ASN A 192 -4.47 -4.96 18.26
C ASN A 192 -5.98 -5.24 18.26
N ASN A 193 -6.81 -4.19 18.38
CA ASN A 193 -8.27 -4.32 18.30
C ASN A 193 -8.73 -4.81 16.91
N ILE A 194 -8.11 -4.31 15.83
CA ILE A 194 -8.35 -4.77 14.46
C ILE A 194 -8.00 -6.25 14.32
N SER A 195 -6.82 -6.67 14.78
CA SER A 195 -6.40 -8.07 14.68
C SER A 195 -7.32 -9.01 15.49
N ALA A 196 -7.76 -8.58 16.67
CA ALA A 196 -8.70 -9.36 17.47
C ALA A 196 -10.04 -9.52 16.74
N GLN A 197 -10.54 -8.44 16.13
CA GLN A 197 -11.77 -8.47 15.34
C GLN A 197 -11.63 -9.28 14.04
N ALA A 198 -10.44 -9.27 13.43
CA ALA A 198 -10.16 -10.05 12.23
C ALA A 198 -10.17 -11.56 12.48
N ASN A 199 -9.96 -11.99 13.74
CA ASN A 199 -10.03 -13.39 14.16
C ASN A 199 -9.24 -14.34 13.24
N GLY A 200 -7.97 -14.00 13.00
CA GLY A 200 -7.05 -14.78 12.17
C GLY A 200 -7.17 -14.60 10.65
N ARG A 201 -8.17 -13.84 10.17
CA ARG A 201 -8.29 -13.51 8.73
C ARG A 201 -7.20 -12.55 8.29
N THR A 202 -6.93 -12.54 6.99
CA THR A 202 -6.11 -11.50 6.36
C THR A 202 -6.79 -10.14 6.51
N TRP A 203 -6.04 -9.13 6.94
CA TRP A 203 -6.53 -7.76 7.08
C TRP A 203 -5.51 -6.72 6.62
N ALA A 204 -6.00 -5.62 6.08
CA ALA A 204 -5.25 -4.42 5.74
C ALA A 204 -5.93 -3.19 6.32
N ALA A 205 -5.25 -2.49 7.22
CA ALA A 205 -5.69 -1.24 7.83
C ALA A 205 -4.96 -0.07 7.20
N MET A 206 -5.70 0.83 6.56
CA MET A 206 -5.14 1.95 5.82
C MET A 206 -5.68 3.24 6.42
N GLY A 207 -4.83 4.26 6.56
CA GLY A 207 -5.30 5.49 7.17
C GLY A 207 -4.22 6.44 7.60
N ASP A 208 -4.70 7.53 8.19
CA ASP A 208 -3.91 8.50 8.93
C ASP A 208 -3.63 7.94 10.34
N TRP A 209 -2.40 7.50 10.55
CA TRP A 209 -1.89 7.00 11.83
C TRP A 209 -1.40 8.11 12.75
N ASN A 210 -1.35 9.36 12.29
CA ASN A 210 -0.82 10.52 13.02
C ASN A 210 0.57 10.27 13.65
N ARG A 211 1.32 9.34 13.07
CA ARG A 211 2.57 8.81 13.60
C ARG A 211 3.45 8.28 12.49
N GLU A 212 4.71 8.70 12.50
CA GLU A 212 5.73 8.18 11.57
C GLU A 212 5.78 6.64 11.59
N PRO A 213 5.99 5.99 10.44
CA PRO A 213 6.07 4.53 10.38
C PRO A 213 7.10 3.96 11.36
N ALA A 214 8.27 4.59 11.50
CA ALA A 214 9.32 4.14 12.42
C ALA A 214 8.86 4.13 13.90
N ASN A 215 7.90 4.98 14.26
CA ASN A 215 7.41 5.15 15.63
C ASN A 215 6.17 4.30 15.93
N LEU A 216 5.52 3.72 14.92
CA LEU A 216 4.45 2.74 15.09
C LEU A 216 5.05 1.33 15.26
N GLN A 217 5.14 0.91 16.52
CA GLN A 217 5.66 -0.41 16.91
C GLN A 217 4.58 -1.48 16.70
N LEU A 218 4.86 -2.46 15.86
CA LEU A 218 3.94 -3.53 15.51
C LEU A 218 4.37 -4.87 16.10
N GLN A 219 3.42 -5.79 16.24
CA GLN A 219 3.72 -7.17 16.59
C GLN A 219 4.48 -7.87 15.45
N ARG A 220 5.23 -8.93 15.80
CA ARG A 220 5.90 -9.79 14.82
C ARG A 220 4.87 -10.37 13.84
N GLY A 221 5.18 -10.33 12.56
CA GLY A 221 4.29 -10.82 11.49
C GLY A 221 3.31 -9.77 10.97
N TRP A 222 3.35 -8.54 11.47
CA TRP A 222 2.63 -7.41 10.87
C TRP A 222 3.59 -6.50 10.12
N HIS A 223 3.09 -5.92 9.03
CA HIS A 223 3.88 -5.23 8.03
C HIS A 223 3.33 -3.83 7.78
N LYS A 224 4.23 -2.85 7.65
CA LYS A 224 3.91 -1.48 7.23
C LYS A 224 4.22 -1.35 5.74
N TYR A 225 3.29 -0.78 4.99
CA TYR A 225 3.51 -0.39 3.59
C TYR A 225 3.40 1.12 3.51
N THR A 226 4.53 1.76 3.26
CA THR A 226 4.72 3.20 3.36
C THR A 226 5.00 3.77 1.97
N SER A 227 4.79 5.06 1.79
CA SER A 227 5.29 5.80 0.64
C SER A 227 6.79 6.09 0.73
N GLY A 228 7.37 6.03 1.93
CA GLY A 228 8.79 6.36 2.17
C GLY A 228 9.06 7.86 2.06
N GLY A 229 8.03 8.70 2.22
CA GLY A 229 8.11 10.16 2.12
C GLY A 229 6.94 10.82 2.86
N ALA A 230 6.99 12.14 3.00
CA ALA A 230 5.93 12.87 3.67
C ALA A 230 4.60 12.74 2.94
N THR A 231 3.55 12.37 3.67
CA THR A 231 2.16 12.27 3.21
C THR A 231 1.30 13.37 3.82
N HIS A 232 1.78 14.07 4.83
CA HIS A 232 1.16 15.26 5.39
C HIS A 232 2.10 16.45 5.26
N MET A 233 1.57 17.54 4.70
CA MET A 233 2.25 18.80 4.45
C MET A 233 1.97 19.77 5.59
N GLY A 234 2.64 19.53 6.73
CA GLY A 234 2.56 20.42 7.87
C GLY A 234 3.17 21.80 7.60
N GLY A 235 2.62 22.84 8.22
CA GLY A 235 3.24 24.17 8.19
C GLY A 235 4.66 24.18 8.77
N ASN A 236 5.50 25.13 8.34
CA ASN A 236 6.86 25.35 8.88
C ASN A 236 7.79 24.11 8.86
N GLY A 237 7.73 23.29 7.80
CA GLY A 237 8.66 22.17 7.61
C GLY A 237 8.36 20.95 8.50
N THR A 238 7.15 20.88 9.05
CA THR A 238 6.67 19.72 9.84
C THR A 238 6.06 18.63 8.95
N ASN A 239 6.64 18.42 7.77
CA ASN A 239 6.21 17.40 6.81
C ASN A 239 6.49 16.01 7.37
N ARG A 240 5.49 15.13 7.34
CA ARG A 240 5.53 13.85 8.03
C ARG A 240 4.87 12.74 7.22
N GLU A 241 5.32 11.50 7.40
CA GLU A 241 4.63 10.33 6.83
C GLU A 241 3.59 9.83 7.83
N LEU A 242 2.33 10.22 7.63
CA LEU A 242 1.23 9.92 8.54
C LEU A 242 0.26 8.89 7.95
N ASP A 243 0.21 8.78 6.62
CA ASP A 243 -0.77 8.02 5.87
C ASP A 243 -0.12 6.77 5.28
N TYR A 244 -0.48 5.59 5.77
CA TYR A 244 0.10 4.32 5.29
C TYR A 244 -0.80 3.13 5.62
N MET A 245 -0.43 1.95 5.12
CA MET A 245 -1.12 0.71 5.39
C MET A 245 -0.34 -0.13 6.41
N VAL A 246 -1.09 -0.81 7.28
CA VAL A 246 -0.62 -1.90 8.13
C VAL A 246 -1.39 -3.16 7.77
N SER A 247 -0.73 -4.31 7.70
CA SER A 247 -1.39 -5.61 7.42
C SER A 247 -0.73 -6.75 8.19
N ASN A 248 -1.48 -7.81 8.45
CA ASN A 248 -0.91 -9.10 8.87
C ASN A 248 -0.46 -9.98 7.69
N SER A 249 -0.72 -9.56 6.45
CA SER A 249 -0.18 -10.22 5.27
C SER A 249 1.13 -9.58 4.86
N ARG A 250 2.07 -10.41 4.46
CA ARG A 250 3.34 -9.99 3.88
C ARG A 250 3.24 -10.03 2.36
N ILE A 251 3.32 -8.87 1.74
CA ILE A 251 3.12 -8.69 0.31
C ILE A 251 4.45 -8.25 -0.28
N ALA A 252 5.08 -9.18 -0.98
CA ALA A 252 6.28 -8.96 -1.77
C ALA A 252 6.08 -7.76 -2.71
N GLY A 253 6.92 -6.74 -2.56
CA GLY A 253 6.97 -5.61 -3.48
C GLY A 253 5.86 -4.62 -3.34
N TYR A 254 5.21 -4.63 -2.20
CA TYR A 254 4.11 -3.73 -1.95
C TYR A 254 4.63 -2.44 -1.33
N GLY A 255 4.16 -1.31 -1.85
CA GLY A 255 4.57 0.02 -1.37
C GLY A 255 3.50 1.06 -1.64
N GLY A 256 3.60 2.18 -0.92
CA GLY A 256 2.74 3.34 -1.06
C GLY A 256 3.19 4.27 -2.19
N ILE A 257 2.23 4.88 -2.86
CA ILE A 257 2.42 5.91 -3.88
C ILE A 257 1.66 7.15 -3.40
N ALA A 258 2.39 8.16 -2.95
CA ALA A 258 1.81 9.40 -2.46
C ALA A 258 1.42 10.34 -3.61
N ARG A 259 0.22 10.93 -3.55
CA ARG A 259 -0.30 11.87 -4.55
C ARG A 259 -1.08 13.01 -3.91
N GLY A 260 -0.72 14.24 -4.26
CA GLY A 260 -1.40 15.45 -3.77
C GLY A 260 -2.74 15.72 -4.43
N PHE A 261 -3.64 16.28 -3.62
CA PHE A 261 -4.99 16.70 -4.00
C PHE A 261 -5.37 18.00 -3.25
N GLY A 262 -6.65 18.23 -2.93
CA GLY A 262 -7.11 19.44 -2.25
C GLY A 262 -6.98 19.42 -0.72
N SER A 263 -6.19 18.53 -0.14
CA SER A 263 -5.90 18.45 1.31
C SER A 263 -4.41 18.66 1.57
N ASP A 264 -4.05 19.04 2.81
CA ASP A 264 -2.67 18.98 3.28
C ASP A 264 -2.16 17.52 3.44
N HIS A 265 -3.05 16.53 3.41
CA HIS A 265 -2.69 15.14 3.25
C HIS A 265 -2.65 14.76 1.76
N LEU A 266 -1.66 13.95 1.40
CA LEU A 266 -1.56 13.26 0.13
C LEU A 266 -2.35 11.95 0.24
N ALA A 267 -3.08 11.56 -0.80
CA ALA A 267 -3.58 10.20 -0.85
C ALA A 267 -2.41 9.24 -1.06
N VAL A 268 -2.50 8.05 -0.48
CA VAL A 268 -1.50 6.98 -0.66
C VAL A 268 -2.17 5.78 -1.28
N GLY A 269 -1.81 5.46 -2.51
CA GLY A 269 -2.20 4.23 -3.19
C GLY A 269 -1.23 3.10 -2.91
N PHE A 270 -1.69 1.86 -2.77
CA PHE A 270 -0.80 0.72 -2.51
C PHE A 270 -0.84 -0.27 -3.66
N ARG A 271 0.34 -0.61 -4.17
CA ARG A 271 0.51 -1.52 -5.31
C ARG A 271 1.75 -2.37 -5.14
N ARG A 272 1.73 -3.53 -5.82
CA ARG A 272 2.95 -4.29 -6.07
C ARG A 272 3.83 -3.53 -7.05
N LEU A 273 5.14 -3.66 -6.89
CA LEU A 273 6.14 -3.18 -7.80
C LEU A 273 5.83 -3.76 -9.17
N ALA A 274 5.65 -2.88 -10.16
CA ALA A 274 5.30 -3.26 -11.51
C ALA A 274 6.45 -2.98 -12.47
N ALA A 275 6.55 -3.78 -13.52
CA ALA A 275 7.39 -3.47 -14.64
C ALA A 275 6.98 -2.09 -15.19
N ASN A 276 7.99 -1.31 -15.56
CA ASN A 276 7.91 0.08 -15.99
C ASN A 276 7.55 1.11 -14.91
N ALA A 277 7.35 0.70 -13.65
CA ALA A 277 7.22 1.65 -12.54
C ALA A 277 8.51 2.45 -12.39
N SER A 278 8.36 3.76 -12.19
CA SER A 278 9.47 4.62 -11.76
C SER A 278 9.59 4.53 -10.25
N VAL A 279 10.76 4.11 -9.79
CA VAL A 279 11.07 3.93 -8.38
C VAL A 279 12.39 4.59 -8.02
N GLN A 280 12.56 4.82 -6.73
CA GLN A 280 13.84 5.04 -6.12
C GLN A 280 14.25 3.78 -5.39
N LEU A 281 15.52 3.41 -5.50
CA LEU A 281 16.13 2.39 -4.69
C LEU A 281 16.76 3.07 -3.48
N LEU A 282 16.51 2.55 -2.29
CA LEU A 282 16.98 3.10 -1.03
C LEU A 282 17.87 2.06 -0.36
N ASN A 283 19.13 2.41 -0.06
CA ASN A 283 20.04 1.54 0.67
C ASN A 283 19.50 1.35 2.10
N ALA A 284 19.05 0.13 2.42
CA ALA A 284 18.45 -0.13 3.72
C ALA A 284 19.47 -0.13 4.86
N HIS A 285 20.76 -0.28 4.55
CA HIS A 285 21.85 -0.25 5.53
C HIS A 285 22.27 1.19 5.87
N ASP A 286 22.20 2.12 4.91
CA ASP A 286 22.60 3.52 5.09
C ASP A 286 21.38 4.44 5.26
N ASP A 287 20.61 4.23 6.32
CA ASP A 287 19.47 5.09 6.72
C ASP A 287 18.43 5.38 5.61
N ASN A 288 18.28 4.46 4.64
CA ASN A 288 17.44 4.64 3.44
C ASN A 288 17.85 5.83 2.57
N ARG A 289 19.16 6.10 2.45
CA ARG A 289 19.66 6.98 1.40
C ARG A 289 19.34 6.41 0.03
N ALA A 290 18.87 7.27 -0.85
CA ALA A 290 18.54 6.91 -2.21
C ALA A 290 19.80 6.69 -3.03
N LEU A 291 19.73 5.69 -3.90
CA LEU A 291 20.73 5.45 -4.92
C LEU A 291 20.61 6.50 -6.02
N GLU A 292 21.73 6.98 -6.52
CA GLU A 292 21.82 7.95 -7.60
C GLU A 292 23.03 7.64 -8.48
N VAL A 293 22.94 7.97 -9.77
CA VAL A 293 24.11 7.94 -10.64
C VAL A 293 24.94 9.20 -10.47
N GLU A 294 26.20 9.05 -10.05
CA GLU A 294 27.18 10.13 -9.99
C GLU A 294 28.20 9.99 -11.12
N ALA A 295 28.45 11.09 -11.82
CA ALA A 295 29.51 11.14 -12.83
C ALA A 295 30.84 11.50 -12.16
N GLN A 296 31.86 10.67 -12.31
CA GLN A 296 33.21 10.98 -11.88
C GLN A 296 34.19 10.75 -13.01
N GLY A 297 34.92 11.79 -13.43
CA GLY A 297 36.10 11.76 -14.31
C GLY A 297 36.08 10.76 -15.48
N THR A 298 36.33 9.50 -15.19
CA THR A 298 36.45 8.37 -16.13
C THR A 298 35.20 7.52 -16.31
N GLY A 299 34.10 7.77 -15.59
CA GLY A 299 32.92 6.93 -15.60
C GLY A 299 31.71 7.47 -14.85
N SER A 300 30.72 6.62 -14.65
CA SER A 300 29.54 6.91 -13.85
C SER A 300 29.30 5.76 -12.90
N TYR A 301 29.11 6.07 -11.62
CA TYR A 301 28.98 5.09 -10.54
C TYR A 301 27.63 5.26 -9.86
N ILE A 302 27.15 4.19 -9.24
CA ILE A 302 25.94 4.24 -8.42
C ILE A 302 26.36 4.50 -6.99
N VAL A 303 25.80 5.55 -6.39
CA VAL A 303 26.10 5.95 -5.03
C VAL A 303 24.84 6.15 -4.19
N ALA A 304 24.90 5.92 -2.88
CA ALA A 304 23.91 6.31 -1.90
C ALA A 304 24.16 7.76 -1.45
N THR A 305 23.28 8.70 -1.80
CA THR A 305 23.55 10.14 -1.61
C THR A 305 22.76 10.74 -0.47
N SER A 306 21.44 10.84 -0.61
CA SER A 306 20.53 11.46 0.35
C SER A 306 19.16 10.77 0.30
N LYS A 307 18.26 11.05 1.26
CA LYS A 307 16.89 10.48 1.25
C LYS A 307 16.02 10.95 0.08
N THR A 308 16.44 12.02 -0.59
CA THR A 308 15.80 12.54 -1.80
C THR A 308 16.85 12.58 -2.90
N PRO A 309 16.83 11.64 -3.84
CA PRO A 309 17.84 11.63 -4.89
C PRO A 309 17.71 12.88 -5.76
N GLY A 310 18.82 13.25 -6.40
CA GLY A 310 18.77 14.15 -7.55
C GLY A 310 18.12 13.47 -8.77
N PRO A 311 18.18 14.13 -9.94
CA PRO A 311 17.50 13.68 -11.14
C PRO A 311 17.95 12.29 -11.65
N TRP A 312 19.09 11.77 -11.17
CA TRP A 312 19.65 10.49 -11.59
C TRP A 312 19.37 9.33 -10.62
N GLY A 313 18.60 9.54 -9.54
CA GLY A 313 18.22 8.46 -8.62
C GLY A 313 16.82 7.91 -8.82
N HIS A 314 16.34 7.98 -10.06
CA HIS A 314 15.07 7.43 -10.48
C HIS A 314 15.30 6.29 -11.46
N PHE A 315 14.76 5.12 -11.14
CA PHE A 315 14.99 3.87 -11.85
C PHE A 315 13.68 3.28 -12.38
N ARG A 316 13.77 2.45 -13.41
CA ARG A 316 12.66 1.70 -13.96
C ARG A 316 13.06 0.25 -14.20
N PHE A 317 12.27 -0.69 -13.68
CA PHE A 317 12.45 -2.11 -13.98
C PHE A 317 11.74 -2.47 -15.28
N VAL A 318 12.48 -3.00 -16.26
CA VAL A 318 11.92 -3.46 -17.53
C VAL A 318 12.08 -4.97 -17.59
N ASN A 319 10.97 -5.69 -17.76
CA ASN A 319 11.00 -7.14 -17.87
C ASN A 319 11.79 -7.56 -19.13
N ALA A 320 12.79 -8.41 -18.94
CA ALA A 320 13.67 -8.92 -20.00
C ALA A 320 13.43 -10.41 -20.32
N GLY A 321 12.36 -11.00 -19.77
CA GLY A 321 12.02 -12.41 -19.90
C GLY A 321 12.71 -13.29 -18.84
N ASN A 322 12.19 -14.51 -18.65
CA ASN A 322 12.74 -15.53 -17.75
C ASN A 322 12.90 -15.09 -16.28
N GLY A 323 12.08 -14.15 -15.81
CA GLY A 323 12.19 -13.60 -14.45
C GLY A 323 13.32 -12.57 -14.26
N ASN A 324 14.01 -12.20 -15.34
CA ASN A 324 15.08 -11.20 -15.30
C ASN A 324 14.55 -9.81 -15.67
N TYR A 325 15.23 -8.78 -15.16
CA TYR A 325 14.91 -7.38 -15.38
C TYR A 325 16.13 -6.61 -15.81
N THR A 326 15.93 -5.64 -16.70
CA THR A 326 16.88 -4.55 -16.92
C THR A 326 16.47 -3.37 -16.04
N ILE A 327 17.43 -2.77 -15.35
CA ILE A 327 17.20 -1.57 -14.54
C ILE A 327 17.62 -0.35 -15.37
N ARG A 328 16.65 0.46 -15.78
CA ARG A 328 16.90 1.68 -16.54
C ARG A 328 17.02 2.88 -15.61
N VAL A 329 17.99 3.73 -15.87
CA VAL A 329 18.11 5.06 -15.27
C VAL A 329 17.20 6.00 -16.04
N MET A 330 16.28 6.65 -15.34
CA MET A 330 15.34 7.58 -15.95
C MET A 330 16.06 8.83 -16.45
N LYS A 331 15.61 9.35 -17.61
CA LYS A 331 16.19 10.55 -18.23
C LYS A 331 15.97 11.78 -17.36
N ARG A 332 16.93 12.70 -17.32
CA ARG A 332 16.75 14.03 -16.70
C ARG A 332 15.86 14.94 -17.53
N ASN A 333 15.93 14.80 -18.85
CA ASN A 333 15.14 15.57 -19.82
C ASN A 333 14.77 14.71 -21.02
N ALA A 334 13.85 15.19 -21.86
CA ALA A 334 13.33 14.43 -22.99
C ALA A 334 14.40 14.03 -24.04
N ASN A 335 15.53 14.76 -24.09
CA ASN A 335 16.54 14.66 -25.14
C ASN A 335 17.68 13.69 -24.81
N GLU A 336 17.83 13.27 -23.56
CA GLU A 336 18.83 12.27 -23.18
C GLU A 336 18.36 10.86 -23.55
N PRO A 337 19.23 9.93 -23.97
CA PRO A 337 18.86 8.52 -24.12
C PRO A 337 18.55 7.89 -22.74
N GLU A 338 17.66 6.89 -22.70
CA GLU A 338 17.57 6.04 -21.49
C GLU A 338 18.83 5.19 -21.43
N GLN A 339 19.42 5.08 -20.24
CA GLN A 339 20.60 4.26 -19.99
C GLN A 339 20.25 3.13 -19.03
N CYS A 340 21.04 2.07 -19.04
CA CYS A 340 20.83 0.86 -18.25
C CYS A 340 21.94 0.73 -17.21
N LEU A 341 21.60 0.13 -16.07
CA LEU A 341 22.61 -0.27 -15.10
C LEU A 341 23.41 -1.45 -15.67
N ASP A 342 24.72 -1.37 -15.52
CA ASP A 342 25.68 -2.32 -16.07
C ASP A 342 26.65 -2.78 -14.96
N ALA A 343 26.62 -4.08 -14.67
CA ALA A 343 27.38 -4.71 -13.60
C ALA A 343 28.71 -5.30 -14.12
N THR A 344 29.75 -4.45 -14.13
CA THR A 344 31.12 -4.83 -14.52
C THR A 344 31.95 -5.29 -13.31
N ASP A 345 33.23 -5.64 -13.52
CA ASP A 345 34.13 -6.33 -12.57
C ASP A 345 34.36 -5.58 -11.26
N ALA A 346 33.36 -5.68 -10.37
CA ALA A 346 33.17 -5.05 -9.06
C ALA A 346 32.33 -3.76 -9.02
N GLN A 347 32.03 -3.14 -10.18
CA GLN A 347 31.36 -1.85 -10.22
C GLN A 347 29.98 -1.91 -10.86
N LEU A 348 29.10 -1.04 -10.39
CA LEU A 348 27.81 -0.77 -11.00
C LEU A 348 27.88 0.58 -11.69
N THR A 349 27.75 0.59 -13.01
CA THR A 349 27.85 1.80 -13.83
C THR A 349 26.56 2.03 -14.63
N ARG A 350 26.44 3.19 -15.29
CA ARG A 350 25.42 3.39 -16.34
C ARG A 350 26.06 3.19 -17.71
N PHE A 351 25.35 2.49 -18.58
CA PHE A 351 25.77 2.25 -19.95
C PHE A 351 24.59 2.32 -20.92
N ASP A 352 24.86 2.32 -22.21
CA ASP A 352 23.80 2.25 -23.21
C ASP A 352 23.04 0.92 -23.06
N CYS A 353 21.71 0.99 -23.19
CA CYS A 353 20.88 -0.20 -23.04
C CYS A 353 21.09 -1.18 -24.21
N VAL A 354 21.67 -2.34 -23.92
CA VAL A 354 21.91 -3.43 -24.88
C VAL A 354 21.00 -4.60 -24.56
N SER A 355 20.09 -4.91 -25.49
CA SER A 355 19.12 -5.99 -25.32
C SER A 355 19.83 -7.34 -25.17
N GLY A 356 19.57 -8.05 -24.07
CA GLY A 356 20.11 -9.39 -23.80
C GLY A 356 21.54 -9.40 -23.27
N ASP A 357 22.14 -8.25 -22.96
CA ASP A 357 23.44 -8.21 -22.30
C ASP A 357 23.33 -8.70 -20.86
N ASN A 358 24.04 -9.80 -20.54
CA ASN A 358 24.04 -10.39 -19.21
C ASN A 358 24.56 -9.45 -18.11
N ALA A 359 25.36 -8.43 -18.45
CA ALA A 359 25.78 -7.40 -17.50
C ALA A 359 24.67 -6.42 -17.11
N GLN A 360 23.60 -6.35 -17.93
CA GLN A 360 22.44 -5.46 -17.74
C GLN A 360 21.17 -6.22 -17.35
N LEU A 361 21.30 -7.52 -17.04
CA LEU A 361 20.21 -8.37 -16.57
C LEU A 361 20.37 -8.63 -15.07
N PHE A 362 19.28 -8.46 -14.35
CA PHE A 362 19.22 -8.59 -12.90
C PHE A 362 18.11 -9.56 -12.51
N ASP A 363 18.47 -10.53 -11.68
CA ASP A 363 17.54 -11.33 -10.90
C ASP A 363 17.16 -10.53 -9.64
N MET A 364 15.85 -10.40 -9.40
CA MET A 364 15.31 -9.60 -8.32
C MET A 364 14.50 -10.51 -7.39
N ARG A 365 14.84 -10.52 -6.10
CA ARG A 365 14.18 -11.37 -5.11
C ARG A 365 13.81 -10.57 -3.88
N TYR A 366 12.80 -11.02 -3.16
CA TYR A 366 12.57 -10.49 -1.81
C TYR A 366 13.47 -11.16 -0.80
N TRP A 367 14.02 -10.32 0.05
CA TRP A 367 14.62 -10.77 1.29
C TRP A 367 13.51 -11.29 2.21
N ASN A 368 13.59 -12.55 2.63
CA ASN A 368 12.46 -13.35 3.13
C ASN A 368 11.76 -12.85 4.42
N ASP A 369 12.30 -11.87 5.14
CA ASP A 369 11.74 -11.35 6.39
C ASP A 369 11.41 -9.84 6.35
N THR A 370 12.13 -9.02 5.58
CA THR A 370 12.03 -7.55 5.67
C THR A 370 11.17 -6.85 4.60
N GLY A 371 10.92 -7.49 3.45
CA GLY A 371 10.20 -6.87 2.33
C GLY A 371 11.13 -6.03 1.44
N GLN A 372 12.42 -6.05 1.75
CA GLN A 372 13.48 -5.45 0.96
C GLN A 372 13.77 -6.28 -0.29
N LEU A 373 14.20 -5.58 -1.33
CA LEU A 373 14.72 -6.14 -2.56
C LEU A 373 16.17 -6.57 -2.36
N GLN A 374 16.46 -7.76 -2.86
CA GLN A 374 17.78 -8.20 -3.24
C GLN A 374 17.88 -8.10 -4.76
N ILE A 375 18.96 -7.49 -5.24
CA ILE A 375 19.22 -7.30 -6.67
C ILE A 375 20.53 -8.00 -7.00
N LYS A 376 20.46 -8.98 -7.90
CA LYS A 376 21.59 -9.81 -8.29
C LYS A 376 21.85 -9.72 -9.79
N PRO A 377 23.01 -9.20 -10.24
CA PRO A 377 23.39 -9.27 -11.64
C PRO A 377 23.49 -10.72 -12.13
N LEU A 378 22.96 -11.02 -13.32
CA LEU A 378 22.91 -12.37 -13.86
C LEU A 378 24.29 -12.94 -14.19
N ASN A 379 25.23 -12.07 -14.59
CA ASN A 379 26.63 -12.41 -14.84
C ASN A 379 27.46 -12.59 -13.54
N ARG A 380 26.86 -12.51 -12.35
CA ARG A 380 27.56 -12.59 -11.06
C ARG A 380 26.97 -13.65 -10.13
N SER A 381 27.80 -14.12 -9.20
CA SER A 381 27.35 -14.91 -8.04
C SER A 381 26.96 -14.04 -6.84
N THR A 382 27.40 -12.78 -6.84
CA THR A 382 27.21 -11.75 -5.82
C THR A 382 26.05 -10.81 -6.16
N CYS A 383 25.58 -10.07 -5.16
CA CYS A 383 24.49 -9.10 -5.25
C CYS A 383 25.02 -7.67 -5.22
N LEU A 384 24.17 -6.74 -5.65
CA LEU A 384 24.39 -5.32 -5.39
C LEU A 384 24.39 -5.09 -3.89
N GLY A 385 25.30 -4.26 -3.39
CA GLY A 385 25.31 -3.86 -2.00
C GLY A 385 26.27 -2.72 -1.72
N ASP A 386 26.14 -2.17 -0.53
CA ASP A 386 27.03 -1.13 0.00
C ASP A 386 28.38 -1.74 0.41
N ASP A 387 29.48 -1.10 0.00
CA ASP A 387 30.82 -1.49 0.42
C ASP A 387 31.20 -0.76 1.72
N THR A 388 31.14 -1.49 2.83
CA THR A 388 31.52 -0.95 4.14
C THR A 388 33.03 -0.95 4.38
N ASP A 389 33.83 -1.62 3.54
CA ASP A 389 35.27 -1.80 3.76
C ASP A 389 36.11 -0.55 3.39
N PHE A 390 35.53 0.44 2.69
CA PHE A 390 36.23 1.66 2.26
C PHE A 390 36.03 2.90 3.14
N GLY A 391 35.34 2.80 4.27
CA GLY A 391 35.20 3.89 5.24
C GLY A 391 34.23 4.98 4.76
N TRP A 392 33.02 4.96 5.33
CA TRP A 392 31.87 5.81 4.99
C TRP A 392 31.28 5.51 3.61
N GLY A 393 30.50 4.43 3.59
CA GLY A 393 29.75 3.92 2.44
C GLY A 393 28.98 4.99 1.69
N SER A 394 29.28 5.04 0.40
CA SER A 394 28.44 5.71 -0.59
C SER A 394 28.45 4.94 -1.90
N GLU A 395 29.47 4.17 -2.27
CA GLU A 395 29.46 3.43 -3.55
C GLU A 395 28.72 2.09 -3.47
N ILE A 396 27.87 1.82 -4.46
CA ILE A 396 27.17 0.54 -4.63
C ILE A 396 28.01 -0.37 -5.51
N VAL A 397 28.44 -1.49 -4.95
CA VAL A 397 29.31 -2.48 -5.59
C VAL A 397 28.54 -3.74 -5.96
N THR A 398 29.10 -4.51 -6.90
CA THR A 398 28.52 -5.77 -7.38
C THR A 398 29.12 -7.01 -6.71
N THR A 399 30.01 -6.83 -5.73
CA THR A 399 30.78 -7.90 -5.06
C THR A 399 30.13 -8.40 -3.78
N MET A 400 28.98 -7.86 -3.38
CA MET A 400 28.42 -8.14 -2.07
C MET A 400 27.86 -9.57 -2.00
N SER A 401 28.14 -10.30 -0.93
CA SER A 401 27.41 -11.54 -0.68
C SER A 401 25.92 -11.25 -0.59
N CYS A 402 25.13 -11.97 -1.38
CA CYS A 402 23.68 -11.90 -1.34
C CYS A 402 23.11 -12.18 0.06
N SER A 403 23.85 -12.85 0.96
CA SER A 403 23.33 -13.17 2.29
C SER A 403 23.37 -11.99 3.28
N LYS A 404 24.05 -10.90 2.95
CA LYS A 404 24.40 -9.82 3.88
C LYS A 404 23.30 -8.76 4.00
N GLY A 405 23.39 -7.92 5.03
CA GLY A 405 22.48 -6.80 5.28
C GLY A 405 22.64 -5.69 4.24
N GLU A 406 23.88 -5.51 3.81
CA GLU A 406 24.39 -4.49 2.92
C GLU A 406 23.87 -4.66 1.48
N SER A 407 23.35 -5.84 1.12
CA SER A 407 22.76 -6.13 -0.18
C SER A 407 21.23 -5.94 -0.24
N ARG A 408 20.67 -5.17 0.70
CA ARG A 408 19.22 -5.02 0.86
C ARG A 408 18.79 -3.60 0.50
N PHE A 409 17.80 -3.51 -0.39
CA PHE A 409 17.26 -2.25 -0.85
C PHE A 409 15.79 -2.13 -0.49
N ASN A 410 15.41 -1.02 0.12
CA ASN A 410 14.01 -0.59 0.09
C ASN A 410 13.74 0.06 -1.28
N PHE A 411 12.47 0.19 -1.64
CA PHE A 411 12.09 0.97 -2.81
C PHE A 411 10.96 1.94 -2.45
N ARG A 412 10.93 3.06 -3.16
CA ARG A 412 9.87 4.05 -3.11
C ARG A 412 9.33 4.27 -4.51
N PHE A 413 8.02 4.33 -4.67
CA PHE A 413 7.44 4.71 -5.96
C PHE A 413 7.53 6.22 -6.17
N ASP A 414 7.99 6.64 -7.34
CA ASP A 414 7.91 8.04 -7.78
C ASP A 414 6.63 8.30 -8.58
N LYS A 415 6.26 7.33 -9.41
CA LYS A 415 5.11 7.44 -10.31
C LYS A 415 4.31 6.15 -10.33
N ASP A 416 3.00 6.28 -10.24
CA ASP A 416 2.07 5.17 -10.42
C ASP A 416 2.23 4.61 -11.84
N PRO A 417 2.57 3.32 -11.99
CA PRO A 417 2.66 2.69 -13.31
C PRO A 417 1.28 2.50 -13.98
N GLY A 418 0.19 2.77 -13.26
CA GLY A 418 -1.18 2.65 -13.73
C GLY A 418 -1.77 1.25 -13.50
N ALA A 419 -3.09 1.15 -13.64
CA ALA A 419 -3.85 -0.05 -13.28
C ALA A 419 -3.58 -1.29 -14.15
N GLY A 420 -2.97 -1.12 -15.34
CA GLY A 420 -2.66 -2.21 -16.27
C GLY A 420 -1.20 -2.65 -16.28
N ALA A 421 -0.36 -2.13 -15.38
CA ALA A 421 1.05 -2.48 -15.38
C ALA A 421 1.29 -3.89 -14.86
N ASN A 422 2.07 -4.68 -15.60
CA ASN A 422 2.41 -6.04 -15.19
C ASN A 422 3.26 -6.01 -13.91
N PRO A 423 2.89 -6.78 -12.87
CA PRO A 423 3.70 -6.86 -11.67
C PRO A 423 5.10 -7.39 -12.01
N VAL A 424 6.11 -6.92 -11.29
CA VAL A 424 7.40 -7.61 -11.21
C VAL A 424 7.10 -8.96 -10.55
N VAL A 425 7.40 -10.03 -11.26
CA VAL A 425 7.36 -11.40 -10.76
C VAL A 425 8.74 -11.70 -10.15
N PHE A 426 8.72 -12.18 -8.92
CA PHE A 426 9.89 -12.47 -8.08
C PHE A 426 10.04 -13.97 -7.87
#